data_AF-A0A1C3ZZG3-F1
#
_entry.id   AF-A0A1C3ZZG3-F1
#
_cell.length_a   1.000
_cell.length_b   1.000
_cell.length_c   1.000
_cell.angle_alpha   90.00
_cell.angle_beta   90.00
_cell.angle_gamma   90.00
#
_symmetry.space_group_name_H-M   'P 1'
#
loop_
_entity.id
_entity.type
_entity.pdbx_description
1 polymer ?
#
loop_
_entity_poly.entity_id
_entity_poly.type
_entity_poly.pdbx_seq_one_letter_code
_entity_poly.pdbx_strand_id
1 'polypeptide(L)' 'MMFFIGDNVIYNHEEYFVHFIYDSEYLEISKEKNKMSNCILVHKSEIELKK' A
#
# COMPACT_ATOMS: atom_id res chain seq x y z
N MET A 1 -0.64 -13.30 -2.76
CA MET A 1 0.53 -12.39 -2.84
C MET A 1 0.67 -11.75 -1.47
N MET A 2 1.82 -11.86 -0.81
CA MET A 2 2.02 -11.30 0.55
C MET A 2 2.65 -9.91 0.43
N PHE A 3 2.06 -8.92 1.11
CA PHE A 3 2.59 -7.57 1.23
C PHE A 3 3.22 -7.39 2.62
N PHE A 4 4.20 -6.50 2.73
CA PHE A 4 4.85 -6.11 3.97
C PHE A 4 4.81 -4.59 4.15
N ILE A 5 4.81 -4.13 5.41
CA ILE A 5 4.91 -2.70 5.72
C ILE A 5 6.24 -2.17 5.16
N GLY A 6 6.16 -1.09 4.39
CA GLY A 6 7.27 -0.45 3.70
C GLY A 6 7.50 -0.91 2.26
N ASP A 7 6.74 -1.90 1.76
CA ASP A 7 6.80 -2.32 0.37
C ASP A 7 6.36 -1.21 -0.59
N ASN A 8 7.01 -1.18 -1.76
CA ASN A 8 6.59 -0.34 -2.89
C ASN A 8 5.51 -1.06 -3.68
N VAL A 9 4.38 -0.40 -3.88
CA VAL A 9 3.25 -0.92 -4.64
C VAL A 9 2.78 0.08 -5.69
N ILE A 10 2.22 -0.43 -6.78
CA ILE A 10 1.55 0.36 -7.81
C ILE A 10 0.05 0.30 -7.57
N TYR A 11 -0.59 1.46 -7.52
CA TYR A 11 -2.04 1.61 -7.46
C TYR A 11 -2.45 2.74 -8.40
N ASN A 12 -3.44 2.51 -9.27
CA ASN A 12 -3.89 3.51 -10.27
C ASN A 12 -2.75 4.14 -11.11
N HIS A 13 -1.75 3.33 -11.50
CA HIS A 13 -0.57 3.76 -12.26
C HIS A 13 0.40 4.70 -11.52
N GLU A 14 0.24 4.86 -10.21
CA GLU A 14 1.14 5.62 -9.35
C GLU A 14 1.80 4.72 -8.31
N GLU A 15 2.96 5.13 -7.81
CA GLU A 15 3.73 4.40 -6.81
C GLU A 15 3.44 4.88 -5.39
N TYR A 16 3.29 3.92 -4.48
CA TYR A 16 3.00 4.15 -3.08
C TYR A 16 3.80 3.18 -2.19
N PHE A 17 3.82 3.47 -0.90
CA PHE A 17 4.38 2.64 0.15
C PHE A 17 3.27 2.07 1.02
N VAL A 18 3.35 0.79 1.37
CA VAL A 18 2.45 0.16 2.34
C VAL A 18 2.78 0.67 3.75
N HIS A 19 1.80 1.24 4.45
CA HIS A 19 1.95 1.73 5.82
C HIS A 19 1.37 0.76 6.85
N PHE A 20 0.20 0.20 6.55
CA PHE A 20 -0.50 -0.68 7.46
C PHE A 20 -1.17 -1.80 6.69
N ILE A 21 -1.19 -3.00 7.27
CA ILE A 21 -1.83 -4.18 6.70
C ILE A 21 -2.85 -4.66 7.70
N TYR A 22 -4.10 -4.75 7.28
CA TYR A 22 -5.16 -5.30 8.12
C TYR A 22 -5.20 -6.82 7.99
N ASP A 23 -5.78 -7.48 9.01
CA ASP A 23 -6.14 -8.91 8.96
C ASP A 23 -7.16 -9.21 7.85
N SER A 24 -7.86 -8.19 7.34
CA SER A 24 -8.72 -8.26 6.17
C SER A 24 -7.92 -8.24 4.85
N GLU A 25 -8.60 -8.32 3.71
CA GLU A 25 -7.97 -8.19 2.39
C GLU A 25 -7.60 -6.73 2.03
N TYR A 26 -7.53 -5.83 3.00
CA TYR A 26 -7.22 -4.42 2.81
C TYR A 26 -5.87 -4.02 3.42
N LEU A 27 -5.33 -2.91 2.94
CA LEU A 27 -4.13 -2.27 3.46
C LEU A 27 -4.17 -0.75 3.21
N GLU A 28 -3.39 -0.01 3.98
CA GLU A 28 -3.20 1.44 3.79
C GLU A 28 -1.89 1.70 3.05
N ILE A 29 -1.99 2.54 2.01
CA ILE A 29 -0.84 3.01 1.24
C ILE A 29 -0.71 4.53 1.30
N SER A 30 0.50 5.06 1.18
CA SER A 30 0.72 6.50 1.01
C SER A 30 1.97 6.78 0.16
N LYS A 31 2.06 7.99 -0.40
CA LYS A 31 3.26 8.41 -1.16
C LYS A 31 4.42 8.84 -0.25
N GLU A 32 4.14 9.11 1.03
CA GLU A 32 5.13 9.58 1.99
C GLU A 32 5.50 8.46 2.97
N LYS A 33 6.66 7.83 2.78
CA LYS A 33 7.15 6.72 3.62
C LYS A 33 7.23 7.02 5.12
N ASN A 34 7.47 8.28 5.49
CA ASN A 34 7.69 8.71 6.88
C ASN A 34 6.55 9.56 7.46
N LYS A 35 5.43 9.70 6.76
CA LYS A 35 4.26 10.42 7.27
C LYS A 35 3.00 9.62 7.04
N MET A 36 2.26 9.41 8.12
CA MET A 36 0.93 8.79 8.11
C MET A 36 -0.14 9.86 7.77
N SER A 37 0.12 10.63 6.72
CA SER A 37 -0.79 11.65 6.20
C SER A 37 -1.24 11.21 4.81
N ASN A 38 -2.51 11.43 4.48
CA ASN A 38 -3.09 11.08 3.18
C ASN A 38 -2.96 9.58 2.82
N CYS A 39 -3.11 8.68 3.80
CA CYS A 39 -3.20 7.25 3.53
C CYS A 39 -4.47 6.92 2.77
N ILE A 40 -4.39 5.96 1.86
CA ILE A 40 -5.48 5.44 1.06
C ILE A 40 -5.69 3.98 1.46
N LEU A 41 -6.91 3.63 1.85
CA LEU A 41 -7.30 2.25 2.06
C LEU A 41 -7.60 1.60 0.71
N VAL A 42 -6.94 0.48 0.42
CA VAL A 42 -7.05 -0.23 -0.87
C VAL A 42 -7.20 -1.72 -0.65
N HIS A 43 -7.92 -2.40 -1.55
CA HIS A 43 -7.99 -3.86 -1.54
C HIS A 43 -6.70 -4.46 -2.12
N LYS A 44 -6.22 -5.55 -1.56
CA LYS A 44 -4.98 -6.26 -1.98
C LYS A 44 -5.00 -6.69 -3.45
N SER A 45 -6.18 -6.84 -4.06
CA SER A 45 -6.34 -7.19 -5.48
C SER A 45 -6.25 -6.00 -6.44
N GLU A 46 -6.36 -4.77 -5.94
CA GLU A 46 -6.33 -3.54 -6.75
C GLU A 46 -4.91 -2.96 -6.90
N ILE A 47 -3.95 -3.56 -6.20
CA ILE A 47 -2.57 -3.09 -6.15
C ILE A 47 -1.60 -4.18 -6.59
N GLU A 48 -0.44 -3.77 -7.09
CA GLU A 48 0.61 -4.68 -7.52
C GLU A 48 1.92 -4.36 -6.80
N LEU A 49 2.68 -5.39 -6.39
CA LEU A 49 4.02 -5.17 -5.85
C LEU A 49 4.98 -4.74 -6.95
N LYS A 50 5.68 -3.65 -6.70
CA LYS A 50 6.79 -3.21 -7.54
C LYS A 50 8.06 -3.94 -7.06
N LYS A 51 8.51 -4.92 -7.86
CA LYS A 51 9.75 -5.66 -7.61
C LYS A 51 10.99 -4.82 -7.84
#